data_AF-A0A2S7SY84-F1
#
_entry.id   AF-A0A2S7SY84-F1
#
_cell.length_a   1.000
_cell.length_b   1.000
_cell.length_c   1.000
_cell.angle_alpha   90.00
_cell.angle_beta   90.00
_cell.angle_gamma   90.00
#
_symmetry.space_group_name_H-M   'P 1'
#
loop_
_entity.id
_entity.type
_entity.pdbx_description
1 polymer ?
#
loop_
_entity_poly.entity_id
_entity_poly.type
_entity_poly.pdbx_seq_one_letter_code
_entity_poly.pdbx_strand_id
1 'polypeptide(L)'
;MAHKLIISKHAQEDFREAIYYYDNIDPELGNKFYEEIIAIYVKLTEHPQYYSFVNSERDSNVRDINVPTFPYVLVLKLAERTWL
;
A
#
# COMPACT_ATOMS: atom_id res chain seq x y z
N MET A 1 4.17 -1.51 -18.69
CA MET A 1 2.78 -1.97 -18.63
C MET A 1 2.23 -1.48 -17.29
N ALA A 2 1.24 -0.59 -17.28
CA ALA A 2 0.71 -0.07 -16.03
C ALA A 2 -0.26 -1.08 -15.42
N HIS A 3 0.02 -1.53 -14.20
CA HIS A 3 -0.90 -2.38 -13.45
C HIS A 3 -2.01 -1.53 -12.84
N LYS A 4 -3.24 -2.05 -12.82
CA LYS A 4 -4.36 -1.39 -12.14
C LYS A 4 -4.28 -1.67 -10.64
N LEU A 5 -4.05 -0.63 -9.84
CA LEU A 5 -4.19 -0.70 -8.39
C LEU A 5 -5.67 -0.64 -7.98
N ILE A 6 -6.10 -1.55 -7.11
CA ILE A 6 -7.43 -1.54 -6.51
C ILE A 6 -7.24 -1.53 -5.01
N ILE A 7 -7.73 -0.48 -4.35
CA ILE A 7 -7.66 -0.32 -2.90
C ILE A 7 -8.93 -0.92 -2.30
N SER A 8 -8.79 -1.79 -1.30
CA SER A 8 -9.94 -2.35 -0.59
C SER A 8 -10.60 -1.28 0.28
N LYS A 9 -11.88 -1.47 0.59
CA LYS A 9 -12.61 -0.53 1.48
C LYS A 9 -11.92 -0.40 2.84
N HIS A 10 -11.47 -1.51 3.42
CA HIS A 10 -10.73 -1.51 4.68
C HIS A 10 -9.42 -0.72 4.59
N ALA A 11 -8.62 -0.94 3.53
CA ALA A 11 -7.39 -0.20 3.35
C ALA A 11 -7.63 1.32 3.16
N GLN A 12 -8.76 1.70 2.55
CA GLN A 12 -9.14 3.10 2.44
C GLN A 12 -9.55 3.71 3.78
N GLU A 13 -10.24 2.95 4.64
CA GLU A 13 -10.60 3.35 6.00
C GLU A 13 -9.34 3.50 6.86
N ASP A 14 -8.46 2.49 6.87
CA ASP A 14 -7.17 2.51 7.58
C ASP A 14 -6.32 3.71 7.15
N PHE A 15 -6.25 3.98 5.84
CA PHE A 15 -5.50 5.11 5.31
C PHE A 15 -6.05 6.45 5.81
N ARG A 16 -7.38 6.62 5.81
CA ARG A 16 -8.03 7.83 6.30
C ARG A 16 -7.82 8.02 7.80
N GLU A 17 -7.91 6.94 8.58
CA GLU A 17 -7.69 6.98 10.02
C GLU A 17 -6.24 7.32 10.37
N ALA A 18 -5.28 6.77 9.63
CA ALA A 18 -3.86 7.08 9.79
C ALA A 18 -3.57 8.56 9.49
N ILE A 19 -4.11 9.11 8.39
CA ILE A 19 -3.97 10.55 8.09
C ILE A 19 -4.55 11.38 9.23
N TYR A 20 -5.77 11.07 9.67
CA TYR A 20 -6.41 11.81 10.75
C TYR A 20 -5.61 11.74 12.05
N TYR A 21 -5.07 10.56 12.39
CA TYR A 21 -4.22 10.40 13.55
C TYR A 21 -2.98 11.30 13.49
N TYR A 22 -2.25 11.30 12.36
CA TYR A 22 -1.06 12.12 12.19
C TYR A 22 -1.37 13.62 12.12
N ASP A 23 -2.46 14.02 11.47
CA ASP A 23 -2.91 15.42 11.40
C ASP A 23 -3.22 16.01 12.79
N ASN A 24 -3.76 15.20 13.71
CA ASN A 24 -4.02 15.63 15.08
C ASN A 24 -2.73 15.82 15.91
N ILE A 25 -1.63 15.17 15.51
CA ILE A 25 -0.32 15.36 16.14
C ILE A 25 0.35 16.60 15.54
N ASP A 26 0.44 16.65 14.22
CA ASP A 26 1.00 17.73 13.43
C ASP A 26 0.44 17.64 11.99
N PRO A 27 -0.24 18.70 11.48
CA PRO A 27 -0.74 18.73 10.10
C PRO A 27 0.34 18.44 9.04
N GLU A 28 1.62 18.70 9.31
CA GLU A 28 2.70 18.35 8.38
C GLU A 28 2.92 16.83 8.32
N LEU A 29 2.68 16.09 9.40
CA LEU A 29 2.83 14.64 9.45
C LEU A 29 1.76 13.91 8.63
N GLY A 30 0.50 14.35 8.68
CA GLY A 30 -0.55 13.73 7.86
C GLY A 30 -0.32 13.95 6.37
N ASN A 31 0.16 15.14 5.98
CA ASN A 31 0.60 15.41 4.61
C ASN A 31 1.77 14.51 4.18
N LYS A 32 2.82 14.38 5.01
CA LYS A 32 3.96 13.49 4.73
C LYS A 32 3.53 12.03 4.58
N PHE A 33 2.62 11.57 5.45
CA PHE A 33 2.09 10.21 5.37
C PHE A 33 1.33 9.98 4.06
N TYR A 34 0.46 10.92 3.69
CA TYR A 34 -0.26 10.88 2.42
C TYR A 34 0.69 10.78 1.22
N GLU A 35 1.68 11.68 1.14
CA GLU A 35 2.63 11.74 0.03
C GLU A 35 3.44 10.43 -0.10
N GLU A 36 3.87 9.85 1.01
CA GLU A 36 4.66 8.63 1.00
C GLU A 36 3.85 7.42 0.52
N ILE A 37 2.60 7.28 0.96
CA ILE A 37 1.70 6.21 0.49
C ILE A 37 1.40 6.37 -1.01
N ILE A 38 1.13 7.59 -1.48
CA ILE A 38 0.92 7.85 -2.91
C ILE A 38 2.17 7.52 -3.73
N ALA A 39 3.37 7.87 -3.23
CA ALA A 39 4.62 7.51 -3.90
C ALA A 39 4.81 5.99 -4.00
N ILE A 40 4.40 5.23 -2.98
CA ILE A 40 4.42 3.76 -3.03
C ILE A 40 3.38 3.25 -4.05
N TYR A 41 2.18 3.82 -4.10
CA TYR A 41 1.15 3.43 -5.08
C TYR A 41 1.60 3.65 -6.52
N VAL A 42 2.27 4.77 -6.82
CA VAL A 42 2.83 5.02 -8.16
C VAL A 42 3.84 3.92 -8.52
N LYS A 43 4.81 3.65 -7.64
CA LYS A 43 5.81 2.59 -7.85
C LYS A 43 5.18 1.21 -8.03
N LEU A 44 4.10 0.93 -7.29
CA LEU A 44 3.35 -0.32 -7.41
C LEU A 44 2.68 -0.49 -8.77
N THR A 45 2.17 0.60 -9.36
CA THR A 45 1.55 0.53 -10.69
C THR A 45 2.57 0.35 -11.81
N GLU A 46 3.81 0.80 -11.61
CA GLU A 46 4.90 0.68 -12.57
C GLU A 46 5.60 -0.67 -12.50
N HIS A 47 5.88 -1.16 -11.29
CA HIS A 47 6.68 -2.37 -11.08
C HIS A 47 6.26 -3.22 -9.85
N PRO A 48 5.06 -3.82 -9.86
CA PRO A 48 4.56 -4.57 -8.70
C PRO A 48 5.37 -5.83 -8.35
N GLN A 49 6.13 -6.38 -9.29
CA GLN A 49 6.91 -7.60 -9.12
C GLN A 49 8.14 -7.46 -8.20
N TYR A 50 8.62 -6.24 -7.92
CA TYR A 50 9.84 -6.01 -7.14
C TYR A 50 9.66 -6.10 -5.62
N TYR A 51 8.43 -6.22 -5.13
CA TYR A 51 8.16 -6.24 -3.70
C TYR A 51 8.19 -7.66 -3.11
N SER A 52 8.74 -7.82 -1.92
CA SER A 52 8.98 -9.11 -1.26
C SER A 52 7.68 -9.86 -0.93
N PHE A 53 7.77 -11.19 -0.84
CA PHE A 53 6.65 -12.04 -0.41
C PHE A 53 6.57 -12.07 1.12
N VAL A 54 5.36 -11.99 1.67
CA VAL A 54 5.12 -11.98 3.14
C VAL A 54 5.44 -13.33 3.79
N ASN A 55 5.45 -14.43 3.02
CA ASN A 55 5.66 -15.76 3.57
C ASN A 55 6.39 -16.68 2.57
N SER A 56 7.14 -17.66 3.07
CA SER A 56 7.81 -18.71 2.28
C SER A 56 6.83 -19.59 1.49
N GLU A 57 5.53 -19.48 1.77
CA GLU A 57 4.46 -20.10 1.01
C GLU A 57 4.08 -19.22 -0.19
N ARG A 58 4.67 -19.58 -1.36
CA ARG A 58 4.40 -18.96 -2.67
C ARG A 58 2.92 -18.93 -3.08
N ASP A 59 2.06 -19.70 -2.41
CA ASP A 59 0.66 -19.93 -2.82
C ASP A 59 -0.28 -18.72 -2.61
N SER A 60 0.08 -17.75 -1.78
CA SER A 60 -0.85 -16.66 -1.43
C SER A 60 -0.78 -15.42 -2.35
N ASN A 61 0.32 -15.25 -3.12
CA ASN A 61 0.61 -14.03 -3.89
C ASN A 61 0.48 -12.72 -3.08
N VAL A 62 0.56 -12.81 -1.75
CA VAL A 62 0.51 -11.67 -0.83
C VAL A 62 1.91 -11.09 -0.68
N ARG A 63 2.02 -9.76 -0.78
CA ARG A 63 3.26 -8.99 -0.66
C ARG A 63 3.08 -7.92 0.40
N ASP A 64 4.15 -7.62 1.11
CA ASP A 64 4.23 -6.54 2.09
C ASP A 64 5.23 -5.48 1.66
N ILE A 65 4.94 -4.24 2.02
CA ILE A 65 5.79 -3.10 1.75
C ILE A 65 5.84 -2.25 3.00
N ASN A 66 7.01 -2.19 3.60
CA ASN A 66 7.27 -1.26 4.69
C ASN A 66 7.16 0.17 4.17
N VAL A 67 6.51 1.03 4.95
CA VAL A 67 6.51 2.48 4.74
C VAL A 67 7.78 3.02 5.42
N PRO A 68 8.77 3.53 4.70
CA PRO A 68 10.07 3.90 5.29
C PRO A 68 10.02 4.82 6.51
N THR A 69 9.20 5.88 6.46
CA THR A 69 9.17 6.91 7.51
C THR A 69 8.20 6.58 8.64
N PHE A 70 7.21 5.73 8.37
CA PHE A 70 6.09 5.49 9.27
C PHE A 70 6.04 4.02 9.71
N PRO A 71 5.59 3.72 10.93
CA PRO A 71 5.46 2.35 11.43
C PRO A 71 4.25 1.62 10.81
N TYR A 72 4.20 1.56 9.48
CA TYR A 72 3.11 1.01 8.70
C TYR A 72 3.65 0.01 7.67
N VAL A 73 2.82 -0.99 7.37
CA VAL A 73 3.06 -1.98 6.33
C VAL A 73 1.86 -2.02 5.41
N LEU A 74 2.10 -1.87 4.12
CA LEU A 74 1.08 -2.07 3.09
C LEU A 74 1.06 -3.54 2.68
N VAL A 75 -0.12 -4.17 2.78
CA VAL A 75 -0.34 -5.55 2.36
C VAL A 75 -1.14 -5.55 1.07
N LEU A 76 -0.63 -6.24 0.04
CA LEU A 76 -1.27 -6.32 -1.27
C LEU A 76 -1.26 -7.75 -1.81
N LYS A 77 -2.15 -8.01 -2.77
CA LYS A 77 -2.20 -9.26 -3.51
C LYS A 77 -2.17 -8.99 -5.01
N LEU A 78 -1.31 -9.70 -5.74
CA LEU A 78 -1.36 -9.68 -7.20
C LEU A 78 -2.49 -10.61 -7.67
N ALA A 79 -3.46 -10.04 -8.38
CA ALA A 79 -4.52 -10.79 -9.02
C ALA A 79 -4.27 -10.82 -10.54
N GLU A 80 -4.28 -12.03 -11.12
CA GLU A 80 -4.46 -12.17 -12.55
C GLU A 80 -5.90 -11.82 -12.91
N ARG A 81 -6.10 -11.17 -14.06
CA ARG A 81 -7.42 -10.78 -14.52
C ARG A 81 -8.15 -12.02 -15.03
N THR A 82 -8.77 -12.78 -14.14
CA THR A 82 -9.59 -13.94 -14.51
C THR A 82 -10.90 -13.43 -15.12
N TRP A 83 -11.06 -13.62 -16.43
CA TRP A 83 -12.37 -13.51 -17.08
C TRP A 83 -13.17 -14.76 -16.66
N LEU A 84 -14.18 -14.57 -15.82
CA LEU A 84 -15.27 -15.55 -15.64
C LEU A 84 -16.37 -15.27 -16.67
#